data_AF-F3CFW1-F1
#
_entry.id   AF-F3CFW1-F1
#
_cell.length_a   1.000
_cell.length_b   1.000
_cell.length_c   1.000
_cell.angle_alpha   90.00
_cell.angle_beta   90.00
_cell.angle_gamma   90.00
#
_symmetry.space_group_name_H-M   'P 1'
#
loop_
_entity.id
_entity.type
_entity.pdbx_description
1 polymer ?
#
loop_
_entity_poly.entity_id
_entity_poly.type
_entity_poly.pdbx_seq_one_letter_code
_entity_poly.pdbx_strand_id
1 'polypeptide(L)' 'GKSSTARLLDTLGQSGQAFSIDDLEQRLTHEALDESEGNLAAASRLLGLSRAQFAYRLKKQQPGGA' A
#
# COMPACT_ATOMS: atom_id res chain seq x y z
N GLY A 1 21.21 -9.29 17.24
CA GLY A 1 20.78 -8.03 16.59
C GLY A 1 19.27 -8.01 16.51
N LYS A 2 18.62 -6.83 16.61
CA LYS A 2 17.15 -6.71 16.53
C LYS A 2 16.59 -7.40 15.28
N SER A 3 15.51 -8.17 15.43
CA SER A 3 14.74 -8.78 14.33
C SER A 3 14.29 -7.71 13.32
N SER A 4 14.14 -8.09 12.05
CA SER A 4 13.74 -7.16 10.96
C SER A 4 12.43 -6.41 11.28
N THR A 5 11.45 -7.11 11.87
CA THR A 5 10.19 -6.51 12.31
C THR A 5 10.39 -5.44 13.38
N ALA A 6 11.28 -5.68 14.35
CA ALA A 6 11.57 -4.70 15.39
C ALA A 6 12.23 -3.44 14.81
N ARG A 7 13.10 -3.60 13.80
CA ARG A 7 13.72 -2.45 13.11
C ARG A 7 12.71 -1.66 12.25
N LEU A 8 11.77 -2.34 11.60
CA LEU A 8 10.72 -1.68 10.83
C LEU A 8 9.83 -0.83 11.73
N LEU A 9 9.36 -1.39 12.85
CA LEU A 9 8.52 -0.67 13.81
C LEU A 9 9.24 0.53 14.42
N ASP A 10 10.51 0.37 14.79
CA ASP A 10 11.35 1.48 15.26
C ASP A 10 11.44 2.61 14.20
N THR A 11 11.59 2.26 12.92
CA THR A 11 11.69 3.23 11.82
C THR A 11 10.38 3.97 11.59
N LEU A 12 9.25 3.26 11.62
CA LEU A 12 7.92 3.84 11.47
C LEU A 12 7.55 4.75 12.64
N GLY A 13 8.06 4.50 13.84
CA GLY A 13 7.83 5.33 15.03
C GLY A 13 8.71 6.58 15.12
N GLN A 14 9.80 6.66 14.35
CA GLN A 14 10.77 7.76 14.41
C GLN A 14 10.40 8.99 13.54
N SER A 15 9.35 8.91 12.71
CA SER A 15 9.05 9.93 11.70
C SER A 15 8.58 11.28 12.25
N GLY A 16 8.36 11.45 13.56
CA GLY A 16 7.87 12.70 14.19
C GLY A 16 6.45 13.12 13.78
N GLN A 17 5.95 12.59 12.66
CA GLN A 17 4.57 12.67 12.19
C GLN A 17 3.85 11.35 12.42
N ALA A 18 2.54 11.43 12.66
CA ALA A 18 1.68 10.26 12.76
C ALA A 18 1.75 9.44 11.46
N PHE A 19 2.16 8.18 11.58
CA PHE A 19 2.16 7.26 10.48
C PHE A 19 0.74 6.77 10.19
N SER A 20 0.25 7.00 8.97
CA SER A 20 -1.07 6.57 8.51
C SER A 20 -0.96 5.28 7.70
N ILE A 21 -1.65 4.23 8.16
CA ILE A 21 -1.74 2.97 7.42
C ILE A 21 -2.54 3.15 6.13
N ASP A 22 -3.58 3.97 6.15
CA ASP A 22 -4.34 4.30 4.95
C ASP A 22 -3.43 4.97 3.91
N ASP A 23 -2.59 5.95 4.30
CA ASP A 23 -1.68 6.63 3.37
C ASP A 23 -0.62 5.69 2.82
N LEU A 24 -0.08 4.78 3.65
CA LEU A 24 0.84 3.75 3.18
C LEU A 24 0.13 2.83 2.17
N GLU A 25 -1.08 2.38 2.48
CA GLU A 25 -1.88 1.55 1.57
C GLU A 25 -2.13 2.27 0.24
N GLN A 26 -2.44 3.57 0.28
CA GLN A 26 -2.59 4.40 -0.92
C GLN A 26 -1.34 4.41 -1.77
N ARG A 27 -0.19 4.69 -1.17
CA ARG A 27 1.09 4.74 -1.89
C ARG A 27 1.46 3.39 -2.50
N LEU A 28 1.36 2.31 -1.73
CA LEU A 28 1.67 0.97 -2.22
C LEU A 28 0.74 0.52 -3.35
N THR A 29 -0.55 0.89 -3.27
CA THR A 29 -1.52 0.56 -4.32
C THR A 29 -1.19 1.30 -5.63
N HIS A 30 -0.82 2.58 -5.57
CA HIS A 30 -0.42 3.34 -6.76
C HIS A 30 0.91 2.86 -7.32
N GLU A 31 1.93 2.66 -6.48
CA GLU A 31 3.26 2.18 -6.90
C GLU A 31 3.15 0.83 -7.62
N ALA A 32 2.39 -0.13 -7.04
CA ALA A 32 2.21 -1.44 -7.68
C ALA A 32 1.49 -1.33 -9.04
N LEU A 33 0.59 -0.36 -9.21
CA LEU A 33 -0.09 -0.11 -10.47
C LEU A 33 0.86 0.49 -11.51
N ASP A 34 1.68 1.45 -11.10
CA ASP A 34 2.68 2.11 -11.94
C ASP A 34 3.79 1.13 -12.37
N GLU A 35 4.35 0.35 -11.43
CA GLU A 35 5.31 -0.73 -11.71
C GLU A 35 4.75 -1.79 -12.66
N SER A 36 3.43 -1.97 -12.66
CA SER A 36 2.73 -2.92 -13.53
C SER A 36 2.23 -2.29 -14.83
N GLU A 37 2.63 -1.05 -15.14
CA GLU A 37 2.20 -0.31 -16.33
C GLU A 37 0.67 -0.25 -16.48
N GLY A 38 -0.05 -0.09 -15.36
CA GLY A 38 -1.52 -0.05 -15.32
C GLY A 38 -2.18 -1.43 -15.33
N ASN A 39 -1.44 -2.53 -15.38
CA ASN A 39 -2.01 -3.87 -15.35
C ASN A 39 -2.48 -4.26 -13.93
N LEU A 40 -3.77 -4.06 -13.67
CA LEU A 40 -4.41 -4.37 -12.39
C LEU A 40 -4.14 -5.80 -11.86
N ALA A 41 -4.05 -6.80 -12.75
CA ALA A 41 -3.83 -8.18 -12.33
C ALA A 41 -2.37 -8.45 -11.95
N ALA A 42 -1.41 -7.80 -12.62
CA ALA A 42 -0.01 -7.86 -12.22
C ALA A 42 0.20 -7.10 -10.90
N ALA A 43 -0.36 -5.89 -10.79
CA ALA A 43 -0.27 -5.05 -9.60
C ALA A 43 -0.82 -5.74 -8.34
N SER A 44 -1.98 -6.42 -8.47
CA SER A 44 -2.56 -7.14 -7.33
C SER A 44 -1.65 -8.27 -6.82
N ARG A 45 -0.89 -8.93 -7.71
CA ARG A 45 0.04 -10.00 -7.35
C ARG A 45 1.25 -9.47 -6.58
N LEU A 46 1.77 -8.29 -6.92
CA LEU A 46 2.88 -7.66 -6.20
C LEU A 46 2.55 -7.44 -4.71
N LEU A 47 1.28 -7.10 -4.42
CA LEU A 47 0.81 -6.88 -3.05
C LEU A 47 0.17 -8.10 -2.39
N GLY A 48 0.15 -9.26 -3.06
CA GLY A 48 -0.47 -10.49 -2.53
C GLY A 48 -2.01 -10.40 -2.37
N LEU A 49 -2.68 -9.62 -3.21
CA LEU A 49 -4.13 -9.40 -3.19
C LEU A 49 -4.82 -10.08 -4.36
N SER A 50 -6.12 -10.36 -4.20
CA SER A 50 -6.98 -10.61 -5.37
C SER A 50 -7.16 -9.34 -6.18
N ARG A 51 -7.40 -9.49 -7.50
CA ARG A 51 -7.72 -8.36 -8.38
C ARG A 51 -8.91 -7.54 -7.89
N ALA A 52 -9.93 -8.19 -7.32
CA ALA A 52 -11.12 -7.52 -6.80
C ALA A 52 -10.81 -6.64 -5.57
N GLN A 53 -10.00 -7.15 -4.64
CA GLN A 53 -9.55 -6.37 -3.47
C GLN A 53 -8.70 -5.18 -3.89
N PHE A 54 -7.78 -5.35 -4.84
CA PHE A 54 -6.97 -4.25 -5.37
C PHE A 54 -7.85 -3.17 -6.03
N ALA A 55 -8.79 -3.58 -6.88
CA ALA A 55 -9.71 -2.64 -7.55
C ALA A 55 -10.59 -1.87 -6.55
N TYR A 56 -11.06 -2.54 -5.49
CA TYR A 56 -11.81 -1.90 -4.42
C TYR A 56 -10.97 -0.83 -3.70
N ARG A 57 -9.70 -1.15 -3.38
CA ARG A 57 -8.78 -0.20 -2.75
C ARG A 57 -8.54 1.01 -3.62
N LEU A 58 -8.27 0.83 -4.92
CA LEU A 58 -8.08 1.94 -5.86
C LEU A 58 -9.33 2.83 -5.96
N LYS A 59 -10.54 2.23 -5.94
CA LYS A 59 -11.79 2.99 -5.95
C LYS A 59 -11.99 3.80 -4.66
N LYS A 60 -11.74 3.21 -3.48
CA LYS A 60 -11.86 3.88 -2.16
C LYS A 60 -11.00 5.15 -2.09
N GLN A 61 -9.93 5.22 -2.88
CA GLN A 61 -8.97 6.33 -2.88
C GLN A 61 -9.41 7.52 -3.73
N GLN A 62 -10.38 7.33 -4.63
CA GLN A 62 -10.92 8.42 -5.44
C GLN A 62 -11.92 9.25 -4.61
N PRO A 63 -11.82 10.59 -4.60
CA PRO A 63 -12.81 11.42 -3.94
C PRO A 63 -14.19 11.19 -4.59
N GLY A 64 -15.12 10.56 -3.85
CA GLY A 64 -16.44 10.13 -4.33
C GLY A 64 -16.61 8.61 -4.49
N GLY A 65 -15.59 7.81 -4.13
CA GLY A 65 -15.57 6.35 -4.26
C GLY A 65 -16.10 5.56 -3.07
N ALA A 66 -17.28 5.90 -2.54
CA ALA A 66 -18.11 5.03 -1.70
C ALA A 66 -19.57 5.47 -1.78
#